data_AF-A0A4R1BNJ9-F1
#
_entry.id   AF-A0A4R1BNJ9-F1
#
_cell.length_a   1.000
_cell.length_b   1.000
_cell.length_c   1.000
_cell.angle_alpha   90.00
_cell.angle_beta   90.00
_cell.angle_gamma   90.00
#
_symmetry.space_group_name_H-M   'P 1'
#
loop_
_entity.id
_entity.type
_entity.pdbx_description
1 polymer ?
#
loop_
_entity_poly.entity_id
_entity_poly.type
_entity_poly.pdbx_seq_one_letter_code
_entity_poly.pdbx_strand_id
1 'polypeptide(L)' 'MEHLFKTQLTIEGQSRNYDVFFNENDYHFAPLDGAGPEVLLRREHDEWHPVSTTDPALNEACIGLLETYLLSQH' A
#
# COMPACT_ATOMS: atom_id res chain seq x y z
N MET A 1 4.91 -14.57 -0.29
CA MET A 1 4.25 -13.58 0.56
C MET A 1 5.13 -13.26 1.75
N GLU A 2 5.51 -11.99 1.90
CA GLU A 2 6.31 -11.45 2.99
C GLU A 2 5.56 -10.26 3.63
N HIS A 3 5.25 -10.32 4.92
CA HIS A 3 4.62 -9.21 5.62
C HIS A 3 5.64 -8.10 5.88
N LEU A 4 5.26 -6.85 5.59
CA LEU A 4 6.10 -5.67 5.81
C LEU A 4 5.68 -4.95 7.09
N PHE A 5 4.47 -4.38 7.13
CA PHE A 5 3.96 -3.62 8.26
C PHE A 5 2.44 -3.50 8.24
N LYS A 6 1.88 -2.99 9.34
CA LYS A 6 0.47 -2.59 9.42
C LYS A 6 0.36 -1.09 9.48
N THR A 7 -0.65 -0.54 8.83
CA THR A 7 -0.88 0.90 8.78
C THR A 7 -2.36 1.24 8.89
N GLN A 8 -2.65 2.51 9.17
CA GLN A 8 -4.00 3.05 9.13
C GLN A 8 -4.07 4.11 8.04
N LEU A 9 -5.04 3.98 7.14
CA LEU A 9 -5.31 4.92 6.07
C LEU A 9 -6.68 5.55 6.29
N THR A 10 -6.78 6.86 6.08
CA THR A 10 -8.07 7.57 6.10
C THR A 10 -8.57 7.73 4.67
N ILE A 11 -9.66 7.04 4.34
CA ILE A 11 -10.29 7.02 3.02
C ILE A 11 -11.72 7.54 3.19
N GLU A 12 -12.12 8.57 2.45
CA GLU A 12 -13.46 9.19 2.55
C GLU A 12 -13.86 9.57 3.98
N GLY A 13 -12.89 10.01 4.80
CA GLY A 13 -13.12 10.37 6.20
C GLY A 13 -13.26 9.20 7.17
N GLN A 14 -13.08 7.96 6.68
CA GLN A 14 -13.08 6.75 7.50
C GLN A 14 -11.65 6.22 7.64
N SER A 15 -11.19 6.09 8.88
CA SER A 15 -9.92 5.43 9.17
C SER A 15 -10.09 3.92 9.13
N ARG A 16 -9.25 3.25 8.34
CA ARG A 16 -9.24 1.79 8.16
C ARG A 16 -7.84 1.25 8.30
N ASN A 17 -7.73 0.06 8.88
CA ASN A 17 -6.45 -0.59 9.09
C ASN A 17 -6.12 -1.51 7.90
N TYR A 18 -4.87 -1.49 7.48
CA TYR A 18 -4.35 -2.23 6.35
C TYR A 18 -3.16 -3.09 6.79
N ASP A 19 -3.11 -4.30 6.24
CA ASP A 19 -1.92 -5.16 6.26
C ASP A 19 -1.14 -4.93 4.97
N VAL A 20 0.16 -4.66 5.11
CA VAL A 20 1.03 -4.39 3.97
C VAL A 20 1.99 -5.55 3.80
N PHE A 21 1.98 -6.17 2.63
CA PHE A 21 2.83 -7.32 2.33
C PHE A 21 3.31 -7.30 0.89
N PHE A 22 4.45 -7.94 0.66
CA PHE A 22 5.02 -8.14 -0.67
C PHE A 22 4.67 -9.53 -1.19
N ASN A 23 4.11 -9.61 -2.40
CA ASN A 23 3.75 -10.86 -3.05
C ASN A 23 3.76 -10.72 -4.57
N GLU A 24 4.32 -11.71 -5.28
CA GLU A 24 4.33 -11.78 -6.75
C GLU A 24 4.88 -10.51 -7.45
N ASN A 25 5.89 -9.88 -6.85
CA ASN A 25 6.51 -8.61 -7.28
C ASN A 25 5.65 -7.35 -7.05
N ASP A 26 4.55 -7.48 -6.33
CA ASP A 26 3.66 -6.38 -5.99
C ASP A 26 3.65 -6.13 -4.47
N TYR A 27 3.44 -4.88 -4.11
CA TYR A 27 3.14 -4.44 -2.76
C TYR A 27 1.63 -4.35 -2.63
N HIS A 28 1.11 -5.11 -1.69
CA HIS A 28 -0.32 -5.22 -1.43
C HIS A 28 -0.66 -4.48 -0.15
N PHE A 29 -1.67 -3.63 -0.22
CA PHE A 29 -2.36 -3.05 0.92
C PHE A 29 -3.73 -3.72 1.02
N ALA A 30 -3.83 -4.74 1.87
CA ALA A 30 -5.08 -5.44 2.09
C ALA A 30 -5.82 -4.85 3.30
N PRO A 31 -7.10 -4.45 3.16
CA PRO A 31 -7.89 -3.95 4.27
C PRO A 31 -8.18 -5.08 5.26
N LEU A 32 -7.87 -4.85 6.54
CA LEU A 32 -8.08 -5.84 7.60
C LEU A 32 -9.55 -6.05 7.98
N ASP A 33 -10.39 -5.05 7.69
CA ASP A 33 -11.84 -5.12 7.92
C ASP A 33 -12.60 -5.81 6.77
N GLY A 34 -11.91 -6.15 5.67
CA GLY A 34 -12.51 -6.73 4.47
C GLY A 34 -13.47 -5.80 3.72
N ALA A 35 -13.54 -4.53 4.09
CA ALA A 35 -14.50 -3.57 3.55
C ALA A 35 -13.86 -2.44 2.73
N GLY A 36 -12.53 -2.38 2.66
CA GLY A 36 -11.75 -1.38 1.91
C GLY A 36 -11.38 -1.75 0.47
N PRO A 37 -10.95 -0.77 -0.34
CA PRO A 37 -10.25 -1.05 -1.58
C PRO A 37 -8.90 -1.71 -1.25
N GLU A 38 -8.55 -2.75 -1.98
CA GLU A 38 -7.20 -3.30 -2.01
C GLU A 38 -6.33 -2.46 -2.95
N VAL A 39 -5.15 -2.06 -2.49
CA VAL A 39 -4.20 -1.27 -3.31
C VAL A 39 -3.01 -2.15 -3.67
N LEU A 40 -2.74 -2.25 -4.97
CA LEU A 40 -1.59 -2.98 -5.50
C LEU A 40 -0.67 -1.98 -6.18
N LEU A 41 0.58 -1.94 -5.71
CA LEU A 41 1.63 -1.09 -6.26
C LEU A 41 2.80 -1.97 -6.71
N ARG A 42 3.35 -1.70 -7.89
CA ARG A 42 4.59 -2.31 -8.35
C ARG A 42 5.69 -1.26 -8.39
N ARG A 43 6.92 -1.67 -8.09
CA ARG A 43 8.11 -0.83 -8.29
C ARG A 43 8.95 -1.39 -9.43
N GLU A 44 9.12 -0.63 -10.50
CA GLU A 44 9.96 -0.98 -11.65
C GLU A 44 10.90 0.19 -11.96
N HIS A 45 12.20 -0.07 -12.14
CA HIS A 45 13.20 0.97 -12.43
C HIS A 45 13.17 2.19 -11.49
N ASP A 46 12.96 1.96 -10.20
CA ASP A 46 12.80 2.99 -9.16
C ASP A 46 11.55 3.89 -9.29
N GLU A 47 10.60 3.53 -10.15
CA GLU A 47 9.31 4.19 -10.29
C GLU A 47 8.18 3.33 -9.71
N TRP A 48 7.19 3.97 -9.10
CA TRP A 48 6.00 3.32 -8.58
C TRP A 48 4.88 3.33 -9.62
N HIS A 49 4.27 2.17 -9.82
CA HIS A 49 3.17 1.97 -10.76
C HIS A 49 1.96 1.36 -10.04
N PRO A 50 0.79 2.02 -10.04
CA PRO A 50 -0.44 1.42 -9.54
C PRO A 50 -0.88 0.30 -10.48
N VAL A 51 -1.04 -0.90 -9.92
CA VAL A 51 -1.55 -2.09 -10.62
C VAL A 51 -3.06 -2.16 -10.52
N SER A 52 -3.64 -1.73 -9.40
CA SER A 52 -5.10 -1.64 -9.22
C SER A 52 -5.64 -0.27 -9.60
N THR A 53 -6.84 -0.25 -10.20
CA THR A 53 -7.59 0.98 -10.49
C THR A 53 -8.23 1.50 -9.21
N THR A 54 -7.42 2.22 -8.42
CA THR A 54 -7.82 2.84 -7.17
C THR A 54 -7.68 4.37 -7.25
N ASP A 55 -8.22 5.06 -6.27
CA ASP A 55 -8.13 6.52 -6.19
C ASP A 55 -6.65 6.99 -6.20
N PRO A 56 -6.28 7.97 -7.05
CA PRO A 56 -4.90 8.44 -7.13
C PRO A 56 -4.35 8.99 -5.81
N ALA A 57 -5.16 9.67 -5.00
CA ALA A 57 -4.69 10.19 -3.71
C ALA A 57 -4.43 9.06 -2.71
N LEU A 58 -5.21 7.99 -2.77
CA LEU A 58 -4.93 6.77 -2.00
C LEU A 58 -3.62 6.10 -2.45
N ASN A 59 -3.37 6.02 -3.76
CA ASN A 59 -2.12 5.48 -4.28
C ASN A 59 -0.90 6.27 -3.78
N GLU A 60 -0.94 7.60 -3.86
CA GLU A 60 0.13 8.47 -3.35
C GLU A 60 0.36 8.29 -1.85
N ALA A 61 -0.71 8.15 -1.05
CA ALA A 61 -0.58 7.88 0.37
C ALA A 61 0.09 6.52 0.66
N CYS A 62 -0.29 5.48 -0.08
CA CYS A 62 0.33 4.15 0.01
C CYS A 62 1.81 4.18 -0.42
N ILE A 63 2.15 4.88 -1.50
CA ILE A 63 3.53 5.06 -1.96
C ILE A 63 4.38 5.73 -0.88
N GLY A 64 3.92 6.85 -0.30
CA GLY A 64 4.67 7.53 0.75
C GLY A 64 4.94 6.67 2.00
N LEU A 65 4.01 5.77 2.34
CA LEU A 65 4.21 4.78 3.40
C LEU A 65 5.27 3.74 3.04
N LEU A 66 5.25 3.23 1.79
CA LEU A 66 6.27 2.30 1.31
C LEU A 66 7.64 2.95 1.27
N GLU A 67 7.77 4.18 0.78
CA GLU A 67 9.04 4.90 0.73
C GLU A 67 9.60 5.10 2.14
N THR A 68 8.77 5.54 3.09
CA THR A 68 9.17 5.69 4.50
C THR A 68 9.66 4.36 5.08
N TYR A 69 8.91 3.29 4.85
CA TYR A 69 9.28 1.95 5.32
C TYR A 69 10.60 1.47 4.71
N LEU A 70 10.74 1.53 3.38
CA LEU A 70 11.92 1.06 2.67
C LEU A 70 13.17 1.87 3.06
N LEU A 71 13.04 3.19 3.25
CA LEU A 71 14.13 4.03 3.76
C LEU A 71 14.57 3.63 5.18
N SER A 72 13.65 3.18 6.03
CA SER A 72 13.98 2.76 7.41
C SER A 72 14.70 1.41 7.50
N GLN A 73 14.72 0.62 6.42
CA GLN A 73 15.38 -0.69 6.35
C GLN A 73 16.87 -0.59 5.93
N HIS A 74 17.32 0.59 5.51
CA HIS A 74 18.71 0.88 5.09
C HIS A 74 19.50 1.58 6.19
#